data_AF-A0A7W9ZBM2-F1
#
_entry.id   AF-A0A7W9ZBM2-F1
#
_cell.length_a   1.000
_cell.length_b   1.000
_cell.length_c   1.000
_cell.angle_alpha   90.00
_cell.angle_beta   90.00
_cell.angle_gamma   90.00
#
_symmetry.space_group_name_H-M   'P 1'
#
loop_
_entity.id
_entity.type
_entity.pdbx_description
1 polymer ?
#
loop_
_entity_poly.entity_id
_entity_poly.type
_entity_poly.pdbx_seq_one_letter_code
_entity_poly.pdbx_strand_id
1 'polypeptide(L)' 'FGIIERVRTLVPWTTPAPIAAFFSTGLDIKAFVLVLLLLIISVFMYLPFIKAYDKALLLQEKE' A
#
# COMPACT_ATOMS: atom_id res chain seq x y z
N PHE A 1 -4.69 14.23 16.98
CA PHE A 1 -4.56 12.77 17.25
C PHE A 1 -3.13 12.31 16.99
N GLY A 2 -2.15 12.63 17.84
CA GLY A 2 -0.73 12.25 17.67
C GLY A 2 -0.46 10.74 17.83
N ILE A 3 -1.14 9.93 17.01
CA ILE A 3 -1.13 8.47 17.02
C ILE A 3 0.13 7.95 16.32
N ILE A 4 0.64 8.71 15.35
CA ILE A 4 1.84 8.42 14.56
C ILE A 4 2.80 9.59 14.69
N GLU A 5 4.09 9.28 14.80
CA GLU A 5 5.16 10.27 14.79
C GLU A 5 5.21 11.06 13.46
N ARG A 6 5.69 12.31 13.53
CA ARG A 6 5.85 13.15 12.33
C ARG A 6 6.98 12.60 11.46
N VAL A 7 6.90 12.88 10.15
CA VAL A 7 7.99 12.60 9.21
C VAL A 7 9.22 13.42 9.63
N ARG A 8 10.29 12.72 10.03
CA ARG A 8 11.59 13.28 10.43
C ARG A 8 12.65 13.12 9.35
N THR A 9 12.53 12.13 8.48
CA THR A 9 13.48 11.86 7.40
C THR A 9 12.77 11.57 6.10
N LEU A 10 13.35 12.05 5.00
CA LEU A 10 12.91 11.73 3.65
C LEU A 10 13.67 10.48 3.19
N VAL A 11 12.95 9.38 3.08
CA VAL A 11 13.45 8.12 2.49
C VAL A 11 13.13 8.11 1.00
N PRO A 12 13.98 7.47 0.16
CA PRO A 12 13.73 7.43 -1.27
C PRO A 12 12.44 6.67 -1.57
N TRP A 13 11.69 7.14 -2.58
CA TRP A 13 10.38 6.60 -2.97
C TRP A 13 10.42 5.16 -3.49
N THR A 14 11.61 4.67 -3.85
CA THR A 14 11.85 3.27 -4.24
C THR A 14 11.91 2.32 -3.04
N THR A 15 11.91 2.83 -1.81
CA THR A 15 11.87 2.01 -0.59
C THR A 15 10.48 1.39 -0.43
N PRO A 16 10.36 0.09 -0.08
CA PRO A 16 9.07 -0.53 0.18
C PRO A 16 8.26 0.23 1.22
N ALA A 17 6.96 0.47 0.95
CA ALA A 17 6.12 1.38 1.75
C ALA A 17 6.14 1.12 3.27
N PRO A 18 6.08 -0.13 3.78
CA PRO A 18 6.15 -0.37 5.23
C PRO A 18 7.49 0.07 5.83
N ILE A 19 8.58 -0.21 5.12
CA ILE A 19 9.95 0.13 5.52
C ILE A 19 10.16 1.64 5.45
N ALA A 20 9.63 2.29 4.41
CA ALA A 20 9.68 3.73 4.23
C ALA A 20 8.97 4.47 5.38
N ALA A 21 7.78 4.01 5.79
CA ALA A 21 7.04 4.61 6.90
C ALA A 21 7.76 4.44 8.24
N PHE A 22 8.38 3.29 8.48
CA PHE A 22 9.15 3.02 9.69
C PHE A 22 10.38 3.94 9.82
N PHE A 23 11.16 4.10 8.75
CA PHE A 23 12.34 4.97 8.78
C PHE A 23 11.99 6.45 8.77
N SER A 24 11.00 6.87 7.98
CA SER A 24 10.58 8.28 7.89
C SER A 24 10.06 8.84 9.20
N THR A 25 9.44 8.02 10.04
CA THR A 25 8.87 8.41 11.34
C THR A 25 9.86 8.27 12.51
N GLY A 26 11.11 7.85 12.26
CA GLY A 26 12.12 7.65 13.29
C GLY A 26 11.92 6.37 14.10
N LEU A 27 11.72 5.24 13.40
CA LEU A 27 11.54 3.89 13.94
C LEU A 27 10.23 3.69 14.71
N ASP A 28 9.16 4.38 14.31
CA ASP A 28 7.82 4.19 14.90
C ASP A 28 7.14 2.94 14.31
N ILE A 29 6.98 1.91 15.15
CA ILE A 29 6.33 0.64 14.79
C ILE A 29 4.85 0.84 14.44
N LYS A 30 4.20 1.88 14.98
CA LYS A 30 2.78 2.17 14.70
C LYS A 30 2.58 2.58 13.23
N ALA A 31 3.53 3.34 12.68
CA ALA A 31 3.52 3.74 11.28
C ALA A 31 3.65 2.53 10.36
N PHE A 32 4.51 1.57 10.72
CA PHE A 32 4.68 0.31 9.99
C PHE A 32 3.37 -0.50 9.93
N VAL A 33 2.72 -0.70 11.08
CA VAL A 33 1.46 -1.46 11.16
C VAL A 33 0.34 -0.77 10.39
N LEU A 34 0.24 0.56 10.47
CA LEU A 34 -0.77 1.30 9.71
C LEU A 34 -0.58 1.11 8.21
N VAL A 35 0.65 1.25 7.69
CA VAL A 35 0.90 1.10 6.26
C VAL A 35 0.65 -0.32 5.78
N LEU A 36 0.95 -1.32 6.61
CA LEU A 36 0.60 -2.71 6.30
C LEU A 36 -0.92 -2.91 6.20
N LEU A 37 -1.69 -2.32 7.11
CA LEU A 37 -3.15 -2.36 7.08
C LEU A 37 -3.71 -1.64 5.84
N LEU A 38 -3.16 -0.47 5.50
CA LEU A 38 -3.54 0.27 4.28
C LEU A 38 -3.24 -0.54 3.01
N LEU A 39 -2.11 -1.26 2.97
CA LEU A 39 -1.76 -2.14 1.86
C LEU A 39 -2.78 -3.26 1.70
N ILE A 40 -3.18 -3.90 2.80
CA ILE A 40 -4.21 -4.95 2.78
C ILE A 40 -5.53 -4.40 2.25
N ILE A 41 -6.00 -3.26 2.78
CA ILE A 41 -7.24 -2.63 2.30
C ILE A 41 -7.13 -2.27 0.82
N SER A 42 -5.99 -1.74 0.37
CA SER A 42 -5.75 -1.43 -1.03
C SER A 42 -5.88 -2.67 -1.91
N VAL A 43 -5.29 -3.80 -1.51
CA VAL A 43 -5.42 -5.07 -2.25
C VAL A 43 -6.91 -5.45 -2.36
N PHE A 44 -7.66 -5.45 -1.26
CA PHE A 44 -9.08 -5.79 -1.29
C PHE A 44 -9.91 -4.84 -2.15
N MET A 45 -9.59 -3.54 -2.15
CA MET A 45 -10.24 -2.57 -3.01
C MET A 45 -9.92 -2.81 -4.50
N TYR A 46 -8.69 -3.21 -4.84
CA TYR A 46 -8.26 -3.45 -6.23
C TYR A 46 -8.71 -4.80 -6.80
N LEU A 47 -8.85 -5.83 -5.97
CA LEU A 47 -9.27 -7.17 -6.40
C LEU A 47 -10.52 -7.21 -7.31
N PRO A 48 -11.64 -6.52 -7.01
CA PRO A 48 -12.81 -6.54 -7.89
C PRO A 48 -12.53 -5.93 -9.27
N PHE A 49 -11.73 -4.86 -9.33
CA PHE A 49 -11.36 -4.21 -10.59
C PHE A 49 -10.46 -5.11 -11.44
N ILE A 50 -9.48 -5.76 -10.81
CA ILE A 50 -8.61 -6.72 -11.49
C ILE A 50 -9.44 -7.87 -12.09
N LYS A 51 -10.37 -8.43 -11.31
CA LYS A 51 -11.25 -9.51 -11.79
C LYS A 51 -12.17 -9.07 -12.94
N ALA A 52 -12.69 -7.85 -12.89
CA ALA A 52 -13.52 -7.31 -13.97
C ALA A 52 -12.71 -7.12 -15.26
N TYR A 53 -11.47 -6.61 -15.13
CA TYR A 53 -10.55 -6.43 -16.25
C TYR A 53 -10.13 -7.77 -16.88
N ASP A 54 -9.78 -8.75 -16.06
CA ASP A 54 -9.44 -10.11 -16.49
C ASP A 54 -10.60 -10.77 -17.27
N LYS A 55 -11.83 -10.62 -16.78
CA LYS A 55 -13.02 -11.12 -17.48
C LYS A 55 -13.22 -10.46 -18.85
N ALA A 56 -12.95 -9.16 -18.97
CA ALA A 56 -13.06 -8.45 -20.24
C ALA A 56 -12.02 -8.92 -21.26
N LEU A 57 -10.78 -9.15 -20.83
CA LEU A 57 -9.73 -9.72 -21.67
C LEU A 57 -10.08 -11.13 -22.16
N LEU A 58 -10.55 -12.00 -21.26
CA LEU A 58 -10.96 -13.38 -21.63
C LEU A 58 -12.13 -13.43 -22.62
N LEU A 59 -13.00 -12.41 -22.63
CA LEU A 59 -14.04 -12.28 -23.65
C LEU A 59 -13.42 -11.92 -25.00
N GLN A 60 -12.47 -10.97 -25.01
CA GLN A 60 -11.77 -10.53 -26.21
C GLN A 60 -10.86 -11.61 -26.82
N GLU A 61 -10.28 -12.50 -26.00
CA GLU A 61 -9.48 -13.65 -26.49
C GLU A 61 -10.33 -14.76 -27.13
N LYS A 62 -11.65 -14.77 -26.88
CA LYS A 62 -12.58 -15.80 -27.39
C LYS A 62 -13.28 -15.38 -28.69
N GLU A 63 -13.15 -14.13 -29.11
CA GLU A 63 -13.54 -13.63 -30.43
C GLU A 63 -12.41 -13.87 -31.44
#